data_AF-A0A923PZ22-F1
#
_entry.id   AF-A0A923PZ22-F1
#
_cell.length_a   1.000
_cell.length_b   1.000
_cell.length_c   1.000
_cell.angle_alpha   90.00
_cell.angle_beta   90.00
_cell.angle_gamma   90.00
#
_symmetry.space_group_name_H-M   'P 1'
#
loop_
_entity.id
_entity.type
_entity.pdbx_description
1 polymer ?
#
loop_
_entity_poly.entity_id
_entity_poly.type
_entity_poly.pdbx_seq_one_letter_code
_entity_poly.pdbx_strand_id
1 'polypeptide(L)'
;MRLDFELHWYIVTDRSLRIRTGVLRLQEATMSFANLQPVTVTQGPLQRLLGLADVRVQSAGGGGNDEHKPGTDTSLHTGVFHGVANATEIRALILHRLRQFRATGLGDPDDHLSLVGGVPPTRANSSPALAAAIDTLAAAREVLHEAAALRREISAGTPLQRLSFPVTVSTSTRSPASPSMPNTENDASTLDQATLLTTAQLRLSSDVRVSDARSQRAVVKYQPGRNYLVVSPPQFKVLTDFTTARAVPGVLLDLISKRRCPPLREFYELIVKAFHAGILQVADQPLPPTVSPSPWKAQTNGGPARWLAILAMAAATTTLFVRNLELPNETWELLTGWLLSCVAMSLGYAAAACVLKGAGGEIYHPKFHWLTLAPHFRVDLEDVIMTGQKTEIDVALVRMAPQFILAALAALYAPALLLPLLCGVFVVISPFWRSPMLDLLRALYRDPRLSTSYDFMFAQNRLFSVLLRSRIKFADRTFLLVCSSYTLVWLFLLFSAGTSLLNVNAPELFQRFKAAGGLHFTALTLLTLFGAMATCALGVVSW
;
A
#
# COMPACT_ATOMS: atom_id res chain seq x y z
N MET A 1 4.81 -8.33 18.30
CA MET A 1 4.68 -6.94 18.81
C MET A 1 3.68 -6.05 18.06
N ARG A 2 3.33 -6.28 16.77
CA ARG A 2 2.37 -5.42 16.04
C ARG A 2 0.88 -5.74 16.24
N LEU A 3 0.58 -7.01 16.53
CA LEU A 3 -0.79 -7.51 16.75
C LEU A 3 -1.41 -7.01 18.06
N ASP A 4 -0.57 -6.64 19.03
CA ASP A 4 -1.05 -6.13 20.31
C ASP A 4 -1.84 -4.84 20.07
N PHE A 5 -1.21 -3.79 19.54
CA PHE A 5 -1.85 -2.49 19.32
C PHE A 5 -3.14 -2.51 18.47
N GLU A 6 -3.29 -3.44 17.52
CA GLU A 6 -4.49 -3.53 16.66
C GLU A 6 -5.72 -4.14 17.37
N LEU A 7 -5.51 -4.90 18.45
CA LEU A 7 -6.58 -5.58 19.20
C LEU A 7 -6.89 -4.88 20.53
N HIS A 8 -6.23 -3.76 20.83
CA HIS A 8 -6.56 -2.88 21.95
C HIS A 8 -7.50 -1.77 21.50
N TRP A 9 -8.70 -1.76 22.05
CA TRP A 9 -9.58 -0.61 21.93
C TRP A 9 -10.04 -0.15 23.30
N TYR A 10 -10.18 1.16 23.42
CA TYR A 10 -10.59 1.83 24.64
C TYR A 10 -11.87 2.59 24.31
N ILE A 11 -12.93 2.35 25.07
CA ILE A 11 -14.15 3.15 24.97
C ILE A 11 -14.41 3.83 26.30
N VAL A 12 -14.59 5.15 26.24
CA VAL A 12 -14.99 5.97 27.39
C VAL A 12 -16.45 6.32 27.17
N THR A 13 -17.34 5.66 27.91
CA THR A 13 -18.78 6.00 27.92
C THR A 13 -19.08 7.02 29.01
N ASP A 14 -20.33 7.47 29.15
CA ASP A 14 -20.71 8.41 30.24
C ASP A 14 -20.68 7.76 31.64
N ARG A 15 -20.74 6.43 31.72
CA ARG A 15 -20.89 5.68 32.99
C ARG A 15 -19.82 4.62 33.25
N SER A 16 -19.10 4.19 32.22
CA SER A 16 -18.03 3.20 32.36
C SER A 16 -16.89 3.40 31.36
N LEU A 17 -15.69 3.00 31.78
CA LEU A 17 -14.55 2.80 30.91
C LEU A 17 -14.48 1.30 30.56
N ARG A 18 -14.46 0.95 29.27
CA ARG A 18 -14.17 -0.43 28.86
C ARG A 18 -12.86 -0.48 28.10
N ILE A 19 -12.02 -1.40 28.53
CA ILE A 19 -10.71 -1.69 27.95
C ILE A 19 -10.75 -3.15 27.49
N ARG A 20 -10.50 -3.39 26.21
CA ARG A 20 -10.35 -4.73 25.67
C ARG A 20 -8.92 -4.92 25.20
N THR A 21 -8.31 -6.05 25.58
CA THR A 21 -6.88 -6.31 25.39
C THR A 21 -6.66 -7.80 25.11
N GLY A 22 -5.74 -8.12 24.18
CA GLY A 22 -5.22 -9.47 24.00
C GLY A 22 -5.27 -10.00 22.58
N VAL A 23 -4.20 -10.71 22.19
CA VAL A 23 -4.00 -11.29 20.84
C VAL A 23 -4.46 -12.75 20.76
N LEU A 24 -4.29 -13.52 21.84
CA LEU A 24 -4.59 -14.95 21.91
C LEU A 24 -5.69 -15.27 22.94
N ARG A 25 -5.72 -14.55 24.05
CA ARG A 25 -6.81 -14.57 25.04
C ARG A 25 -7.35 -13.16 25.17
N LEU A 26 -8.63 -13.01 24.90
CA LEU A 26 -9.34 -11.74 24.99
C LEU A 26 -9.69 -11.47 26.45
N GLN A 27 -9.15 -10.38 26.99
CA GLN A 27 -9.50 -9.86 28.31
C GLN A 27 -10.31 -8.57 28.13
N GLU A 28 -11.44 -8.49 28.82
CA GLU A 28 -12.28 -7.30 28.88
C GLU A 28 -12.32 -6.80 30.33
N ALA A 29 -11.87 -5.57 30.55
CA ALA A 29 -12.01 -4.88 31.82
C ALA A 29 -13.07 -3.78 31.67
N THR A 30 -14.10 -3.81 32.52
CA THR A 30 -15.11 -2.75 32.62
C THR A 30 -14.96 -2.09 33.98
N MET A 31 -14.59 -0.82 34.00
CA MET A 31 -14.43 -0.02 35.21
C MET A 31 -15.52 1.05 35.28
N SER A 32 -16.24 1.13 36.40
CA SER A 32 -17.22 2.18 36.65
C SER A 32 -16.53 3.46 37.15
N PHE A 33 -16.98 4.64 36.72
CA PHE A 33 -16.45 5.92 37.20
C PHE A 33 -16.60 6.12 38.71
N ALA A 34 -17.56 5.43 39.34
CA ALA A 34 -17.76 5.48 40.79
C ALA A 34 -16.51 5.08 41.59
N ASN A 35 -15.69 4.18 41.04
CA ASN A 35 -14.56 3.56 41.73
C ASN A 35 -13.20 4.02 41.20
N LEU A 36 -13.13 4.98 40.26
CA LEU A 36 -11.85 5.38 39.68
C LEU A 36 -11.06 6.29 40.63
N GLN A 37 -9.83 5.88 40.89
CA GLN A 37 -8.79 6.50 41.71
C GLN A 37 -7.81 7.33 40.84
N PRO A 38 -6.80 8.03 41.41
CA PRO A 38 -6.09 9.10 40.70
C PRO A 38 -5.49 8.69 39.34
N VAL A 39 -5.83 9.45 38.31
CA VAL A 39 -5.31 9.29 36.94
C VAL A 39 -3.92 9.91 36.84
N THR A 40 -2.91 9.06 36.66
CA THR A 40 -1.50 9.48 36.54
C THR A 40 -1.04 9.37 35.09
N VAL A 41 -0.38 10.41 34.59
CA VAL A 41 0.26 10.40 33.26
C VAL A 41 1.76 10.25 33.49
N THR A 42 2.34 9.19 32.93
CA THR A 42 3.78 8.94 32.99
C THR A 42 4.35 9.04 31.58
N GLN A 43 5.43 9.80 31.42
CA GLN A 43 6.10 9.99 30.13
C GLN A 43 7.60 9.73 30.27
N GLY A 44 8.09 8.67 29.63
CA GLY A 44 9.52 8.34 29.59
C GLY A 44 10.32 9.21 28.59
N PRO A 45 11.67 9.19 28.63
CA PRO A 45 12.52 9.99 27.74
C PRO A 45 12.29 9.70 26.25
N LEU A 46 12.19 8.42 25.89
CA LEU A 46 11.89 7.97 24.53
C LEU A 46 10.46 8.34 24.09
N GLN A 47 9.50 8.27 25.03
CA GLN A 47 8.12 8.66 24.78
C GLN A 47 7.99 10.18 24.55
N ARG A 48 8.80 10.98 25.25
CA ARG A 48 8.91 12.44 25.04
C ARG A 48 9.46 12.79 23.66
N LEU A 49 10.45 12.03 23.16
CA LEU A 49 10.98 12.20 21.80
C LEU A 49 9.92 11.87 20.73
N LEU A 50 9.05 10.90 21.01
CA LEU A 50 8.03 10.40 20.09
C LEU A 50 6.66 11.07 20.23
N GLY A 51 6.49 11.99 21.20
CA GLY A 51 5.21 12.65 21.47
C GLY A 51 4.12 11.73 22.05
N LEU A 52 4.52 10.64 22.72
CA LEU A 52 3.61 9.65 23.31
C LEU A 52 3.66 9.74 24.84
N ALA A 53 2.61 9.29 25.53
CA ALA A 53 2.60 9.14 26.99
C ALA A 53 1.65 8.00 27.42
N ASP A 54 1.93 7.42 28.59
CA ASP A 54 1.10 6.38 29.18
C ASP A 54 0.15 6.98 30.22
N VAL A 55 -1.13 6.62 30.19
CA VAL A 55 -2.13 7.03 31.18
C VAL A 55 -2.51 5.83 32.03
N ARG A 56 -2.33 5.92 33.36
CA ARG A 56 -2.72 4.87 34.31
C ARG A 56 -3.95 5.29 35.09
N VAL A 57 -4.94 4.41 35.13
CA VAL A 57 -6.20 4.57 35.86
C VAL A 57 -6.33 3.39 36.82
N GLN A 58 -6.46 3.67 38.12
CA GLN A 58 -6.65 2.66 39.16
C GLN A 58 -8.12 2.62 39.60
N SER A 59 -8.64 1.45 39.99
CA SER A 59 -9.98 1.28 40.54
C SER A 59 -9.94 0.85 42.01
N ALA A 60 -10.69 1.55 42.88
CA ALA A 60 -10.93 1.20 44.27
C ALA A 60 -12.01 0.10 44.35
N GLY A 61 -11.61 -1.15 44.54
CA GLY A 61 -12.57 -2.25 44.71
C GLY A 61 -11.89 -3.61 44.65
N GLY A 62 -11.47 -4.12 45.81
CA GLY A 62 -10.93 -5.46 45.99
C GLY A 62 -9.87 -5.56 47.08
N GLY A 63 -10.26 -5.42 48.35
CA GLY A 63 -9.43 -5.86 49.47
C GLY A 63 -9.55 -7.38 49.63
N GLY A 64 -8.44 -8.09 49.45
CA GLY A 64 -8.33 -9.53 49.67
C GLY A 64 -6.88 -9.96 49.45
N ASN A 65 -6.22 -10.39 50.53
CA ASN A 65 -4.84 -10.87 50.53
C ASN A 65 -4.64 -11.98 49.49
N ASP A 66 -3.71 -11.78 48.55
CA ASP A 66 -3.03 -12.91 47.91
C ASP A 66 -1.55 -12.56 47.68
N GLU A 67 -0.73 -13.46 48.21
CA GLU A 67 0.71 -13.41 48.36
C GLU A 67 1.40 -13.64 47.00
N HIS A 68 2.36 -12.77 46.67
CA HIS A 68 3.01 -12.66 45.36
C HIS A 68 3.82 -13.91 44.93
N LYS A 69 3.49 -14.47 43.75
CA LYS A 69 4.43 -15.21 42.88
C LYS A 69 4.75 -14.39 41.62
N PRO A 70 6.02 -14.27 41.17
CA PRO A 70 6.37 -13.43 40.04
C PRO A 70 6.13 -14.20 38.74
N GLY A 71 5.04 -13.89 38.04
CA GLY A 71 4.78 -14.46 36.73
C GLY A 71 3.35 -14.28 36.25
N THR A 72 3.08 -13.14 35.61
CA THR A 72 2.04 -13.00 34.59
C THR A 72 0.57 -13.09 35.04
N ASP A 73 0.13 -12.20 35.93
CA ASP A 73 -1.26 -11.75 35.94
C ASP A 73 -1.32 -10.26 36.30
N THR A 74 -1.45 -9.42 35.27
CA THR A 74 -1.67 -7.98 35.46
C THR A 74 -3.10 -7.79 35.93
N SER A 75 -3.24 -7.59 37.24
CA SER A 75 -4.43 -7.20 37.98
C SER A 75 -5.49 -6.46 37.14
N LEU A 76 -6.71 -7.00 37.08
CA LEU A 76 -7.92 -6.43 36.47
C LEU A 76 -8.30 -5.01 37.00
N HIS A 77 -7.56 -4.48 37.96
CA HIS A 77 -7.86 -3.25 38.71
C HIS A 77 -7.05 -2.03 38.26
N THR A 78 -6.10 -2.19 37.33
CA THR A 78 -5.35 -1.08 36.72
C THR A 78 -5.56 -1.07 35.22
N GLY A 79 -6.22 -0.03 34.71
CA GLY A 79 -6.33 0.26 33.28
C GLY A 79 -5.15 1.11 32.84
N VAL A 80 -4.31 0.59 31.94
CA VAL A 80 -3.20 1.33 31.36
C VAL A 80 -3.49 1.62 29.89
N PHE A 81 -3.49 2.90 29.53
CA PHE A 81 -3.49 3.34 28.14
C PHE A 81 -2.04 3.49 27.70
N HIS A 82 -1.61 2.62 26.79
CA HIS A 82 -0.23 2.60 26.32
C HIS A 82 -0.02 3.52 25.12
N GLY A 83 1.00 4.37 25.18
CA GLY A 83 1.55 5.11 24.04
C GLY A 83 0.54 6.02 23.34
N VAL A 84 -0.18 6.86 24.10
CA VAL A 84 -1.21 7.75 23.54
C VAL A 84 -0.64 9.13 23.29
N ALA A 85 -0.91 9.69 22.10
CA ALA A 85 -0.48 11.03 21.71
C ALA A 85 -1.24 12.14 22.49
N ASN A 86 -2.49 11.88 22.87
CA ASN A 86 -3.39 12.86 23.51
C ASN A 86 -3.65 12.54 25.00
N ALA A 87 -2.60 12.13 25.74
CA ALA A 87 -2.72 11.68 27.13
C ALA A 87 -3.36 12.72 28.07
N THR A 88 -3.05 14.00 27.88
CA THR A 88 -3.60 15.13 28.64
C THR A 88 -5.09 15.35 28.37
N GLU A 89 -5.54 15.24 27.13
CA GLU A 89 -6.95 15.36 26.74
C GLU A 89 -7.76 14.19 27.30
N ILE A 90 -7.22 12.97 27.24
CA ILE A 90 -7.87 11.78 27.80
C ILE A 90 -8.01 11.91 29.31
N ARG A 91 -6.96 12.37 30.01
CA ARG A 91 -7.03 12.66 31.44
C ARG A 91 -8.09 13.72 31.75
N ALA A 92 -8.12 14.82 30.98
CA ALA A 92 -9.10 15.88 31.16
C ALA A 92 -10.54 15.39 30.94
N LEU A 93 -10.76 14.55 29.93
CA LEU A 93 -12.04 13.92 29.62
C LEU A 93 -12.49 12.98 30.76
N ILE A 94 -11.61 12.11 31.24
CA ILE A 94 -11.90 11.21 32.37
C ILE A 94 -12.24 12.02 33.64
N LEU A 95 -11.46 13.06 33.95
CA LEU A 95 -11.72 13.93 35.10
C LEU A 95 -13.02 14.73 34.95
N HIS A 96 -13.33 15.22 33.75
CA HIS A 96 -14.57 15.94 33.47
C HIS A 96 -15.79 15.04 33.68
N ARG A 97 -15.74 13.80 33.20
CA ARG A 97 -16.81 12.81 33.40
C ARG A 97 -16.95 12.36 34.85
N LEU A 98 -15.84 12.20 35.58
CA LEU A 98 -15.87 11.94 37.03
C LEU A 98 -16.58 13.05 37.82
N ARG A 99 -16.34 14.33 37.46
CA ARG A 99 -17.01 15.47 38.08
C ARG A 99 -18.50 15.50 37.77
N GLN A 100 -18.89 15.23 36.52
CA GLN A 100 -20.29 15.13 36.12
C GLN A 100 -21.00 13.99 36.88
N PHE A 101 -20.35 12.83 37.02
CA PHE A 101 -20.92 11.69 37.71
C PHE A 101 -21.13 11.93 39.22
N ARG A 102 -20.19 12.63 39.90
CA ARG A 102 -20.40 13.08 41.30
C ARG A 102 -21.53 14.07 41.43
N ALA A 103 -21.70 14.97 40.46
CA ALA A 103 -22.78 15.96 40.47
C ALA A 103 -24.17 15.34 40.27
N THR A 104 -24.27 14.14 39.67
CA THR A 104 -25.55 13.44 39.46
C THR A 104 -26.09 12.68 40.68
N GLY A 105 -25.49 12.84 41.86
CA GLY A 105 -26.12 12.44 43.13
C GLY A 105 -26.31 10.93 43.34
N LEU A 106 -25.40 10.10 42.83
CA LEU A 106 -25.37 8.66 43.10
C LEU A 106 -24.06 8.29 43.82
N GLY A 107 -23.89 8.81 45.03
CA GLY A 107 -22.88 8.35 45.98
C GLY A 107 -23.49 7.26 46.87
N ASP A 108 -22.78 6.17 47.06
CA ASP A 108 -23.16 5.11 48.01
C ASP A 108 -22.85 5.60 49.45
N PRO A 109 -23.81 5.63 50.39
CA PRO A 109 -23.60 6.17 51.74
C PRO A 109 -22.78 5.28 52.68
N ASP A 110 -22.27 4.13 52.24
CA ASP A 110 -21.81 3.07 53.15
C ASP A 110 -20.38 3.19 53.72
N ASP A 111 -19.57 4.18 53.32
CA ASP A 111 -18.20 4.34 53.87
C ASP A 111 -18.12 5.22 55.14
N HIS A 112 -19.24 5.69 55.69
CA HIS A 112 -19.26 6.54 56.89
C HIS A 112 -19.49 5.80 58.22
N LEU A 113 -19.52 4.45 58.25
CA LEU A 113 -19.94 3.68 59.43
C LEU A 113 -18.88 2.82 60.13
N SER A 114 -17.58 2.99 59.84
CA SER A 114 -16.54 2.15 60.47
C SER A 114 -15.37 2.91 61.10
N LEU A 115 -15.60 4.01 61.83
CA LEU A 115 -14.61 4.53 62.79
C LEU A 115 -15.29 5.24 63.97
N VAL A 116 -15.99 4.47 64.82
CA VAL A 116 -16.28 4.88 66.20
C VAL A 116 -15.24 4.22 67.11
N GLY A 117 -14.39 5.04 67.74
CA GLY A 117 -13.56 4.61 68.87
C GLY A 117 -12.29 5.45 69.10
N GLY A 118 -12.39 6.51 69.91
CA GLY A 118 -11.23 7.12 70.59
C GLY A 118 -11.19 8.66 70.67
N VAL A 119 -11.38 9.19 71.88
CA VAL A 119 -11.36 10.61 72.33
C VAL A 119 -9.90 11.17 72.49
N PRO A 120 -9.64 12.51 72.51
CA PRO A 120 -8.42 13.20 72.01
C PRO A 120 -7.42 13.66 73.12
N PRO A 121 -6.33 14.45 72.83
CA PRO A 121 -6.46 15.93 72.81
C PRO A 121 -5.47 16.75 71.90
N THR A 122 -5.98 17.90 71.43
CA THR A 122 -5.35 19.26 71.35
C THR A 122 -4.03 19.50 70.58
N ARG A 123 -4.10 20.28 69.48
CA ARG A 123 -3.44 21.61 69.35
C ARG A 123 -3.86 22.36 68.06
N ALA A 124 -4.07 23.66 68.24
CA ALA A 124 -4.45 24.65 67.23
C ALA A 124 -3.43 24.81 66.10
N ASN A 125 -3.89 25.18 64.88
CA ASN A 125 -3.52 26.43 64.18
C ASN A 125 -4.05 26.49 62.72
N SER A 126 -4.60 27.66 62.37
CA SER A 126 -4.78 28.27 61.03
C SER A 126 -5.46 27.46 59.91
N SER A 127 -6.70 27.84 59.57
CA SER A 127 -7.45 27.29 58.45
C SER A 127 -6.98 27.86 57.09
N PRO A 128 -6.59 27.01 56.10
CA PRO A 128 -6.11 27.43 54.77
C PRO A 128 -7.20 28.01 53.86
N ALA A 129 -8.46 27.96 54.29
CA ALA A 129 -9.60 28.48 53.53
C ALA A 129 -9.61 30.02 53.44
N LEU A 130 -9.08 30.72 54.45
CA LEU A 130 -9.04 32.19 54.45
C LEU A 130 -7.98 32.74 53.48
N ALA A 131 -6.85 32.05 53.33
CA ALA A 131 -5.80 32.43 52.39
C ALA A 131 -6.27 32.29 50.93
N ALA A 132 -6.94 31.18 50.59
CA ALA A 132 -7.51 30.97 49.26
C ALA A 132 -8.65 31.96 48.93
N ALA A 133 -9.40 32.41 49.93
CA ALA A 133 -10.44 33.43 49.76
C ALA A 133 -9.84 34.82 49.49
N ILE A 134 -8.66 35.14 50.03
CA ILE A 134 -7.99 36.43 49.80
C ILE A 134 -7.36 36.45 48.39
N ASP A 135 -6.74 35.35 47.96
CA ASP A 135 -6.14 35.25 46.61
C ASP A 135 -7.20 35.30 45.49
N THR A 136 -8.37 34.69 45.70
CA THR A 136 -9.47 34.75 44.73
C THR A 136 -10.08 36.14 44.62
N LEU A 137 -10.11 36.91 45.71
CA LEU A 137 -10.61 38.29 45.72
C LEU A 137 -9.61 39.26 45.06
N ALA A 138 -8.30 39.00 45.17
CA ALA A 138 -7.26 39.76 44.47
C ALA A 138 -7.35 39.57 42.94
N ALA A 139 -7.47 38.31 42.47
CA ALA A 139 -7.61 38.01 41.06
C ALA A 139 -8.90 38.61 40.45
N ALA A 140 -10.00 38.63 41.21
CA ALA A 140 -11.25 39.23 40.75
C ALA A 140 -11.17 40.76 40.56
N ARG A 141 -10.36 41.45 41.38
CA ARG A 141 -10.14 42.91 41.25
C ARG A 141 -9.32 43.27 40.02
N GLU A 142 -8.34 42.45 39.66
CA GLU A 142 -7.48 42.67 38.49
C GLU A 142 -8.28 42.60 37.18
N VAL A 143 -9.13 41.58 37.05
CA VAL A 143 -10.02 41.43 35.88
C VAL A 143 -11.02 42.59 35.77
N LEU A 144 -11.51 43.10 36.91
CA LEU A 144 -12.43 44.24 36.92
C LEU A 144 -11.74 45.54 36.50
N HIS A 145 -10.46 45.72 36.84
CA HIS A 145 -9.65 46.86 36.39
C HIS A 145 -9.36 46.83 34.88
N GLU A 146 -9.02 45.67 34.32
CA GLU A 146 -8.83 45.51 32.87
C GLU A 146 -10.13 45.74 32.09
N ALA A 147 -11.25 45.19 32.56
CA ALA A 147 -12.56 45.41 31.93
C ALA A 147 -12.98 46.89 31.96
N ALA A 148 -12.67 47.60 33.04
CA ALA A 148 -12.92 49.04 33.16
C ALA A 148 -11.98 49.89 32.30
N ALA A 149 -10.76 49.41 31.97
CA ALA A 149 -9.85 50.07 31.04
C ALA A 149 -10.33 49.91 29.59
N LEU A 150 -10.71 48.69 29.19
CA LEU A 150 -11.23 48.39 27.85
C LEU A 150 -12.52 49.16 27.56
N ARG A 151 -13.43 49.25 28.55
CA ARG A 151 -14.67 50.01 28.42
C ARG A 151 -14.42 51.51 28.25
N ARG A 152 -13.35 52.06 28.86
CA ARG A 152 -12.95 53.47 28.69
C ARG A 152 -12.42 53.75 27.29
N GLU A 153 -11.61 52.85 26.73
CA GLU A 153 -11.13 52.97 25.35
C GLU A 153 -12.26 52.88 24.33
N ILE A 154 -13.22 51.97 24.53
CA ILE A 154 -14.40 51.84 23.65
C ILE A 154 -15.30 53.08 23.73
N SER A 155 -15.44 53.68 24.93
CA SER A 155 -16.24 54.90 25.10
C SER A 155 -15.57 56.18 24.59
N ALA A 156 -14.25 56.16 24.34
CA ALA A 156 -13.49 57.34 23.90
C ALA A 156 -13.59 57.62 22.38
N GLY A 157 -14.36 56.82 21.62
CA GLY A 157 -14.88 57.16 20.29
C GLY A 157 -13.89 57.78 19.30
N THR A 158 -13.03 56.95 18.66
CA THR A 158 -12.20 57.41 17.55
C THR A 158 -12.68 56.80 16.22
N PRO A 159 -13.06 57.60 15.20
CA PRO A 159 -13.63 57.09 13.94
C PRO A 159 -12.55 56.71 12.89
N LEU A 160 -12.94 55.79 12.00
CA LEU A 160 -12.19 55.19 10.88
C LEU A 160 -11.86 56.15 9.71
N GLN A 161 -10.64 56.06 9.14
CA GLN A 161 -10.21 56.28 7.72
C GLN A 161 -8.68 56.57 7.69
N ARG A 162 -7.83 56.19 6.73
CA ARG A 162 -7.93 55.77 5.32
C ARG A 162 -6.59 55.09 4.92
N LEU A 163 -6.64 54.28 3.86
CA LEU A 163 -5.54 53.77 3.03
C LEU A 163 -4.37 54.74 2.84
N SER A 164 -3.12 54.24 2.84
CA SER A 164 -2.06 54.52 1.83
C SER A 164 -0.73 53.82 2.18
N PHE A 165 -0.19 53.05 1.23
CA PHE A 165 1.24 52.70 1.17
C PHE A 165 2.09 53.95 0.87
N PRO A 166 3.40 53.91 1.14
CA PRO A 166 4.34 54.29 0.09
C PRO A 166 5.46 53.26 -0.12
N VAL A 167 5.69 53.03 -1.40
CA VAL A 167 6.89 52.43 -2.01
C VAL A 167 8.04 53.42 -1.89
N THR A 168 9.27 52.95 -1.66
CA THR A 168 10.46 53.60 -2.25
C THR A 168 11.43 52.56 -2.76
N VAL A 169 11.86 52.83 -3.99
CA VAL A 169 12.65 52.06 -4.94
C VAL A 169 14.14 52.07 -4.56
N SER A 170 14.84 50.97 -4.84
CA SER A 170 16.24 51.02 -5.27
C SER A 170 16.44 50.01 -6.40
N THR A 171 16.60 50.55 -7.60
CA THR A 171 16.92 49.86 -8.84
C THR A 171 18.41 49.55 -8.90
N SER A 172 18.78 48.30 -9.13
CA SER A 172 19.92 48.00 -10.00
C SER A 172 19.70 46.70 -10.77
N THR A 173 19.57 46.92 -12.07
CA THR A 173 19.47 46.04 -13.23
C THR A 173 20.40 44.82 -13.28
N ARG A 174 19.83 43.61 -13.46
CA ARG A 174 20.16 42.70 -14.58
C ARG A 174 19.07 41.62 -14.79
N SER A 175 18.68 41.44 -16.04
CA SER A 175 17.69 40.49 -16.59
C SER A 175 18.43 39.48 -17.51
N PRO A 176 17.85 38.36 -18.00
CA PRO A 176 16.85 37.43 -17.46
C PRO A 176 17.34 35.95 -17.48
N ALA A 177 16.86 35.09 -16.57
CA ALA A 177 16.75 33.64 -16.81
C ALA A 177 15.60 33.05 -15.97
N SER A 178 14.53 32.69 -16.66
CA SER A 178 13.34 31.88 -16.30
C SER A 178 13.01 31.60 -14.83
N PRO A 179 11.87 32.10 -14.29
CA PRO A 179 11.32 31.59 -13.05
C PRO A 179 10.54 30.28 -13.33
N SER A 180 10.99 29.20 -12.70
CA SER A 180 10.21 28.00 -12.49
C SER A 180 8.95 28.34 -11.68
N MET A 181 7.80 28.05 -12.29
CA MET A 181 6.49 28.11 -11.64
C MET A 181 6.46 27.23 -10.37
N PRO A 182 5.79 27.66 -9.29
CA PRO A 182 5.37 26.75 -8.25
C PRO A 182 4.33 25.78 -8.84
N ASN A 183 4.58 24.48 -8.73
CA ASN A 183 3.70 23.41 -9.18
C ASN A 183 2.28 23.63 -8.66
N THR A 184 1.42 24.12 -9.54
CA THR A 184 -0.03 24.23 -9.36
C THR A 184 -0.67 23.30 -10.39
N GLU A 185 -0.40 22.00 -10.28
CA GLU A 185 -1.03 20.96 -11.12
C GLU A 185 -1.38 19.76 -10.24
N ASN A 186 -2.59 19.78 -9.64
CA ASN A 186 -3.49 18.61 -9.60
C ASN A 186 -4.82 18.78 -8.81
N ASP A 187 -5.08 19.91 -8.15
CA ASP A 187 -6.28 20.01 -7.29
C ASP A 187 -7.58 20.42 -8.01
N ALA A 188 -7.58 20.51 -9.35
CA ALA A 188 -8.67 21.13 -10.13
C ALA A 188 -9.71 20.15 -10.74
N SER A 189 -9.71 18.84 -10.47
CA SER A 189 -10.54 17.90 -11.24
C SER A 189 -11.14 16.70 -10.51
N THR A 190 -11.19 16.67 -9.18
CA THR A 190 -11.91 15.62 -8.45
C THR A 190 -13.12 16.20 -7.74
N LEU A 191 -14.33 15.83 -8.20
CA LEU A 191 -15.55 16.07 -7.45
C LEU A 191 -15.36 15.57 -6.01
N ASP A 192 -15.68 16.40 -5.02
CA ASP A 192 -15.57 16.00 -3.62
C ASP A 192 -16.37 14.70 -3.37
N GLN A 193 -15.76 13.74 -2.66
CA GLN A 193 -16.32 12.40 -2.50
C GLN A 193 -17.68 12.44 -1.82
N ALA A 194 -17.88 13.37 -0.88
CA ALA A 194 -19.18 13.58 -0.26
C ALA A 194 -20.24 13.98 -1.29
N THR A 195 -19.94 14.97 -2.15
CA THR A 195 -20.84 15.42 -3.21
C THR A 195 -21.15 14.31 -4.22
N LEU A 196 -20.16 13.49 -4.57
CA LEU A 196 -20.31 12.34 -5.45
C LEU A 196 -21.30 11.31 -4.89
N LEU A 197 -21.20 11.01 -3.59
CA LEU A 197 -21.96 9.93 -2.96
C LEU A 197 -23.35 10.38 -2.47
N THR A 198 -23.61 11.68 -2.34
CA THR A 198 -24.91 12.20 -1.91
C THR A 198 -25.75 12.74 -3.04
N THR A 199 -25.18 13.62 -3.88
CA THR A 199 -25.95 14.54 -4.72
C THR A 199 -25.72 14.30 -6.21
N ALA A 200 -24.53 13.83 -6.60
CA ALA A 200 -24.20 13.63 -8.00
C ALA A 200 -25.08 12.58 -8.66
N GLN A 201 -25.56 12.89 -9.86
CA GLN A 201 -26.24 11.92 -10.71
C GLN A 201 -25.20 11.18 -11.55
N LEU A 202 -25.04 9.90 -11.24
CA LEU A 202 -24.09 9.03 -11.93
C LEU A 202 -24.82 8.29 -13.05
N ARG A 203 -24.14 8.17 -14.19
CA ARG A 203 -24.58 7.40 -15.34
C ARG A 203 -23.48 6.45 -15.78
N LEU A 204 -23.86 5.23 -16.16
CA LEU A 204 -22.98 4.27 -16.79
C LEU A 204 -22.61 4.76 -18.20
N SER A 205 -21.31 4.80 -18.49
CA SER A 205 -20.79 5.20 -19.79
C SER A 205 -21.31 4.30 -20.92
N SER A 206 -21.57 4.86 -22.11
CA SER A 206 -21.92 4.11 -23.31
C SER A 206 -20.75 3.28 -23.86
N ASP A 207 -19.52 3.75 -23.63
CA ASP A 207 -18.31 3.17 -24.23
C ASP A 207 -17.68 2.09 -23.34
N VAL A 208 -18.53 1.29 -22.70
CA VAL A 208 -18.12 0.25 -21.76
C VAL A 208 -18.13 -1.10 -22.45
N ARG A 209 -16.98 -1.80 -22.42
CA ARG A 209 -16.86 -3.18 -22.90
C ARG A 209 -16.75 -4.12 -21.71
N VAL A 210 -17.49 -5.22 -21.74
CA VAL A 210 -17.49 -6.24 -20.67
C VAL A 210 -16.97 -7.54 -21.24
N SER A 211 -16.13 -8.22 -20.47
CA SER A 211 -15.65 -9.56 -20.78
C SER A 211 -15.75 -10.46 -19.55
N ASP A 212 -16.11 -11.71 -19.76
CA ASP A 212 -16.17 -12.72 -18.71
C ASP A 212 -14.75 -13.17 -18.33
N ALA A 213 -14.48 -13.17 -17.03
CA ALA A 213 -13.24 -13.63 -16.44
C ALA A 213 -13.43 -14.95 -15.68
N ARG A 214 -12.31 -15.53 -15.26
CA ARG A 214 -12.29 -16.75 -14.45
C ARG A 214 -13.04 -16.56 -13.12
N SER A 215 -13.62 -17.65 -12.61
CA SER A 215 -14.22 -17.74 -11.27
C SER A 215 -15.43 -16.82 -11.07
N GLN A 216 -16.33 -16.76 -12.06
CA GLN A 216 -17.54 -15.92 -12.04
C GLN A 216 -17.22 -14.45 -11.73
N ARG A 217 -16.28 -13.87 -12.48
CA ARG A 217 -15.94 -12.45 -12.41
C ARG A 217 -16.11 -11.86 -13.79
N ALA A 218 -16.44 -10.58 -13.87
CA ALA A 218 -16.50 -9.83 -15.11
C ALA A 218 -15.45 -8.72 -15.05
N VAL A 219 -14.78 -8.45 -16.17
CA VAL A 219 -13.92 -7.28 -16.30
C VAL A 219 -14.61 -6.26 -17.18
N VAL A 220 -14.71 -5.05 -16.66
CA VAL A 220 -15.36 -3.92 -17.30
C VAL A 220 -14.27 -2.94 -17.72
N LYS A 221 -14.21 -2.64 -19.03
CA LYS A 221 -13.30 -1.68 -19.64
C LYS A 221 -14.05 -0.41 -19.98
N TYR A 222 -13.52 0.73 -19.59
CA TYR A 222 -13.85 1.99 -20.26
C TYR A 222 -12.95 2.11 -21.51
N GLN A 223 -13.53 1.94 -22.71
CA GLN A 223 -12.77 1.84 -23.96
C GLN A 223 -11.88 3.06 -24.23
N PRO A 224 -12.36 4.31 -24.06
CA PRO A 224 -11.55 5.49 -24.36
C PRO A 224 -10.39 5.67 -23.36
N GLY A 225 -10.60 5.42 -22.07
CA GLY A 225 -9.62 5.73 -21.02
C GLY A 225 -8.67 4.59 -20.62
N ARG A 226 -8.81 3.38 -21.21
CA ARG A 226 -7.99 2.20 -20.87
C ARG A 226 -7.98 1.87 -19.36
N ASN A 227 -9.12 2.06 -18.71
CA ASN A 227 -9.29 1.73 -17.30
C ASN A 227 -10.08 0.43 -17.15
N TYR A 228 -9.62 -0.41 -16.24
CA TYR A 228 -10.14 -1.76 -16.02
C TYR A 228 -10.75 -1.87 -14.62
N LEU A 229 -11.94 -2.47 -14.53
CA LEU A 229 -12.58 -2.77 -13.27
C LEU A 229 -13.02 -4.24 -13.26
N VAL A 230 -12.35 -5.06 -12.46
CA VAL A 230 -12.77 -6.44 -12.19
C VAL A 230 -13.84 -6.42 -11.11
N VAL A 231 -15.02 -6.95 -11.43
CA VAL A 231 -16.23 -6.95 -10.60
C VAL A 231 -16.84 -8.36 -10.55
N SER A 232 -17.64 -8.63 -9.52
CA SER A 232 -18.47 -9.84 -9.47
C SER A 232 -19.79 -9.62 -10.24
N PRO A 233 -20.48 -10.68 -10.70
CA PRO A 233 -21.80 -10.58 -11.33
C PRO A 233 -22.82 -9.75 -10.55
N PRO A 234 -22.95 -9.87 -9.20
CA PRO A 234 -23.85 -9.00 -8.45
C PRO A 234 -23.38 -7.54 -8.43
N GLN A 235 -22.07 -7.27 -8.35
CA GLN A 235 -21.52 -5.91 -8.42
C GLN A 235 -21.73 -5.28 -9.81
N PHE A 236 -21.56 -6.06 -10.87
CA PHE A 236 -21.85 -5.58 -12.23
C PHE A 236 -23.33 -5.23 -12.38
N LYS A 237 -24.24 -6.02 -11.79
CA LYS A 237 -25.66 -5.72 -11.80
C LYS A 237 -26.00 -4.40 -11.07
N VAL A 238 -25.26 -4.05 -10.02
CA VAL A 238 -25.38 -2.72 -9.38
C VAL A 238 -24.97 -1.61 -10.35
N LEU A 239 -23.89 -1.80 -11.12
CA LEU A 239 -23.46 -0.81 -12.12
C LEU A 239 -24.50 -0.63 -13.24
N THR A 240 -25.22 -1.69 -13.62
CA THR A 240 -26.30 -1.59 -14.63
C THR A 240 -27.51 -0.81 -14.15
N ASP A 241 -27.72 -0.67 -12.83
CA ASP A 241 -28.81 0.17 -12.29
C ASP A 241 -28.55 1.67 -12.51
N PHE A 242 -27.31 2.05 -12.86
CA PHE A 242 -26.91 3.41 -13.27
C PHE A 242 -26.99 3.64 -14.80
N THR A 243 -27.64 2.76 -15.56
CA THR A 243 -27.89 3.01 -17.01
C THR A 243 -28.65 4.32 -17.25
N THR A 244 -29.55 4.67 -16.33
CA THR A 244 -30.16 5.99 -16.23
C THR A 244 -29.41 6.84 -15.21
N ALA A 245 -29.35 8.15 -15.44
CA ALA A 245 -28.70 9.08 -14.50
C ALA A 245 -29.46 9.07 -13.16
N ARG A 246 -28.82 8.57 -12.10
CA ARG A 246 -29.43 8.44 -10.76
C ARG A 246 -28.42 8.79 -9.67
N ALA A 247 -28.92 9.29 -8.54
CA ALA A 247 -28.10 9.51 -7.36
C ALA A 247 -27.80 8.19 -6.64
N VAL A 248 -26.62 8.08 -6.03
CA VAL A 248 -26.18 6.90 -5.28
C VAL A 248 -27.18 6.46 -4.20
N PRO A 249 -27.74 7.35 -3.36
CA PRO A 249 -28.71 6.94 -2.33
C PRO A 249 -30.00 6.35 -2.92
N GLY A 250 -30.44 6.83 -4.08
CA GLY A 250 -31.63 6.33 -4.76
C GLY A 250 -31.46 4.89 -5.25
N VAL A 251 -30.27 4.56 -5.77
CA VAL A 251 -29.94 3.18 -6.16
C VAL A 251 -29.82 2.27 -4.93
N LEU A 252 -29.21 2.75 -3.85
CA LEU A 252 -29.13 1.99 -2.60
C LEU A 252 -30.52 1.65 -2.03
N LEU A 253 -31.46 2.61 -2.06
CA LEU A 253 -32.84 2.39 -1.60
C LEU A 253 -33.57 1.33 -2.46
N ASP A 254 -33.36 1.37 -3.78
CA ASP A 254 -33.93 0.38 -4.71
C ASP A 254 -33.31 -1.01 -4.54
N LEU A 255 -32.03 -1.10 -4.19
CA LEU A 255 -31.39 -2.37 -3.86
C LEU A 255 -31.96 -2.97 -2.56
N ILE A 256 -32.21 -2.14 -1.54
CA ILE A 256 -32.85 -2.54 -0.29
C ILE A 256 -34.28 -3.03 -0.55
N SER A 257 -35.06 -2.32 -1.38
CA SER A 257 -36.43 -2.73 -1.73
C SER A 257 -36.45 -4.09 -2.45
N LYS A 258 -35.46 -4.33 -3.32
CA LYS A 258 -35.25 -5.60 -4.05
C LYS A 258 -34.61 -6.71 -3.20
N ARG A 259 -34.41 -6.51 -1.89
CA ARG A 259 -33.74 -7.44 -0.95
C ARG A 259 -32.32 -7.85 -1.37
N ARG A 260 -31.61 -6.96 -2.04
CA ARG A 260 -30.20 -7.14 -2.44
C ARG A 260 -29.35 -6.23 -1.58
N CYS A 261 -28.82 -6.77 -0.48
CA CYS A 261 -28.03 -5.98 0.48
C CYS A 261 -26.54 -6.32 0.35
N PRO A 262 -25.79 -5.69 -0.58
CA PRO A 262 -24.35 -5.77 -0.54
C PRO A 262 -23.82 -5.06 0.72
N PRO A 263 -22.65 -5.45 1.24
CA PRO A 263 -22.04 -4.73 2.35
C PRO A 263 -21.78 -3.27 1.92
N LEU A 264 -22.24 -2.33 2.74
CA LEU A 264 -22.28 -0.89 2.43
C LEU A 264 -20.93 -0.33 1.98
N ARG A 265 -19.85 -0.80 2.61
CA ARG A 265 -18.47 -0.45 2.26
C ARG A 265 -18.12 -0.85 0.82
N GLU A 266 -18.40 -2.09 0.43
CA GLU A 266 -18.07 -2.56 -0.92
C GLU A 266 -18.89 -1.84 -1.98
N PHE A 267 -20.14 -1.50 -1.66
CA PHE A 267 -21.01 -0.72 -2.54
C PHE A 267 -20.42 0.67 -2.83
N TYR A 268 -20.10 1.44 -1.79
CA TYR A 268 -19.51 2.77 -2.00
C TYR A 268 -18.12 2.71 -2.63
N GLU A 269 -17.30 1.73 -2.25
CA GLU A 269 -15.98 1.53 -2.85
C GLU A 269 -16.05 1.16 -4.33
N LEU A 270 -17.04 0.34 -4.72
CA LEU A 270 -17.32 0.03 -6.12
C LEU A 270 -17.66 1.30 -6.91
N ILE A 271 -18.54 2.14 -6.38
CA ILE A 271 -18.98 3.37 -7.04
C ILE A 271 -17.83 4.35 -7.21
N VAL A 272 -17.05 4.59 -6.15
CA VAL A 272 -15.89 5.48 -6.21
C VAL A 272 -14.89 4.96 -7.24
N LYS A 273 -14.56 3.67 -7.23
CA LYS A 273 -13.61 3.08 -8.19
C LYS A 273 -14.14 3.10 -9.62
N ALA A 274 -15.43 2.84 -9.83
CA ALA A 274 -16.05 2.90 -11.14
C ALA A 274 -16.07 4.34 -11.69
N PHE A 275 -16.25 5.35 -10.83
CA PHE A 275 -16.15 6.76 -11.22
C PHE A 275 -14.71 7.14 -11.61
N HIS A 276 -13.72 6.80 -10.78
CA HIS A 276 -12.31 7.08 -11.10
C HIS A 276 -11.83 6.34 -12.35
N ALA A 277 -12.38 5.15 -12.63
CA ALA A 277 -12.12 4.42 -13.86
C ALA A 277 -12.81 5.05 -15.10
N GLY A 278 -13.73 6.01 -14.94
CA GLY A 278 -14.53 6.58 -16.02
C GLY A 278 -15.68 5.69 -16.48
N ILE A 279 -15.96 4.59 -15.77
CA ILE A 279 -17.08 3.68 -16.05
C ILE A 279 -18.40 4.32 -15.63
N LEU A 280 -18.42 4.98 -14.47
CA LEU A 280 -19.50 5.87 -14.04
C LEU A 280 -19.09 7.32 -14.28
N GLN A 281 -19.98 8.11 -14.85
CA GLN A 281 -19.72 9.49 -15.25
C GLN A 281 -20.81 10.42 -14.71
N VAL A 282 -20.43 11.67 -14.51
CA VAL A 282 -21.34 12.79 -14.22
C VAL A 282 -21.34 13.68 -15.46
N ALA A 283 -22.50 14.20 -15.84
CA ALA A 283 -22.70 14.94 -17.11
C ALA A 283 -21.72 16.12 -17.31
N ASP A 284 -21.27 16.74 -16.22
CA ASP A 284 -20.48 17.97 -16.25
C ASP A 284 -19.02 17.81 -15.73
N GLN A 285 -18.53 16.56 -15.62
CA GLN A 285 -17.15 16.28 -15.18
C GLN A 285 -16.23 15.94 -16.36
N PRO A 286 -14.96 16.36 -16.31
CA PRO A 286 -13.99 16.01 -17.35
C PRO A 286 -13.81 14.49 -17.40
N LEU A 287 -13.98 13.93 -18.59
CA LEU A 287 -13.75 12.52 -18.86
C LEU A 287 -12.26 12.18 -18.68
N PRO A 288 -11.91 10.95 -18.24
CA PRO A 288 -10.52 10.56 -18.21
C PRO A 288 -9.90 10.63 -19.61
N PRO A 289 -8.59 10.94 -19.70
CA PRO A 289 -7.93 11.20 -20.97
C PRO A 289 -8.10 10.02 -21.93
N THR A 290 -8.47 10.32 -23.17
CA THR A 290 -8.65 9.30 -24.20
C THR A 290 -7.29 8.78 -24.68
N VAL A 291 -7.14 7.46 -24.69
CA VAL A 291 -5.94 6.75 -25.09
C VAL A 291 -6.27 5.91 -26.32
N SER A 292 -5.93 6.44 -27.50
CA SER A 292 -6.17 5.74 -28.77
C SER A 292 -5.33 4.46 -28.87
N PRO A 293 -5.92 3.33 -29.29
CA PRO A 293 -5.18 2.10 -29.54
C PRO A 293 -4.20 2.30 -30.70
N SER A 294 -3.02 1.71 -30.58
CA SER A 294 -2.02 1.75 -31.65
C SER A 294 -2.42 0.84 -32.81
N PRO A 295 -2.23 1.26 -34.07
CA PRO A 295 -2.56 0.44 -35.22
C PRO A 295 -1.57 -0.72 -35.33
N TRP A 296 -2.04 -1.94 -35.07
CA TRP A 296 -1.26 -3.17 -35.18
C TRP A 296 -1.90 -4.12 -36.18
N LYS A 297 -1.17 -4.45 -37.25
CA LYS A 297 -1.70 -5.22 -38.38
C LYS A 297 -1.47 -6.73 -38.26
N ALA A 298 -0.39 -7.14 -37.60
CA ALA A 298 -0.02 -8.55 -37.48
C ALA A 298 -0.86 -9.26 -36.40
N GLN A 299 -1.37 -10.45 -36.72
CA GLN A 299 -2.24 -11.23 -35.84
C GLN A 299 -1.85 -12.70 -35.95
N THR A 300 -1.81 -13.40 -34.81
CA THR A 300 -1.47 -14.82 -34.76
C THR A 300 -2.39 -15.56 -33.80
N ASN A 301 -2.65 -16.84 -34.10
CA ASN A 301 -3.43 -17.70 -33.21
C ASN A 301 -2.58 -18.14 -32.02
N GLY A 302 -3.12 -18.03 -30.80
CA GLY A 302 -2.41 -18.38 -29.56
C GLY A 302 -2.07 -19.87 -29.42
N GLY A 303 -2.93 -20.76 -29.92
CA GLY A 303 -2.76 -22.22 -29.80
C GLY A 303 -1.43 -22.77 -30.33
N PRO A 304 -1.08 -22.61 -31.62
CA PRO A 304 0.20 -23.09 -32.16
C PRO A 304 1.39 -22.35 -31.54
N ALA A 305 1.25 -21.04 -31.29
CA ALA A 305 2.30 -20.22 -30.70
C ALA A 305 2.67 -20.69 -29.28
N ARG A 306 1.68 -21.15 -28.49
CA ARG A 306 1.90 -21.77 -27.18
C ARG A 306 2.77 -23.02 -27.28
N TRP A 307 2.44 -23.95 -28.18
CA TRP A 307 3.20 -25.20 -28.32
C TRP A 307 4.65 -24.94 -28.73
N LEU A 308 4.87 -23.99 -29.66
CA LEU A 308 6.19 -23.56 -30.05
C LEU A 308 6.98 -22.99 -28.85
N ALA A 309 6.35 -22.15 -28.02
CA ALA A 309 6.97 -21.60 -26.82
C ALA A 309 7.35 -22.69 -25.81
N ILE A 310 6.48 -23.66 -25.56
CA ILE A 310 6.74 -24.79 -24.65
C ILE A 310 7.90 -25.65 -25.17
N LEU A 311 7.92 -25.95 -26.47
CA LEU A 311 9.02 -26.70 -27.09
C LEU A 311 10.35 -25.94 -26.99
N ALA A 312 10.35 -24.63 -27.21
CA ALA A 312 11.54 -23.79 -27.05
C ALA A 312 12.04 -23.79 -25.60
N MET A 313 11.14 -23.66 -24.61
CA MET A 313 11.47 -23.75 -23.19
C MET A 313 12.08 -25.11 -22.83
N ALA A 314 11.48 -26.19 -23.31
CA ALA A 314 11.99 -27.54 -23.08
C ALA A 314 13.39 -27.71 -23.71
N ALA A 315 13.57 -27.27 -24.96
CA ALA A 315 14.86 -27.33 -25.65
C ALA A 315 15.94 -26.51 -24.94
N ALA A 316 15.63 -25.28 -24.50
CA ALA A 316 16.58 -24.48 -23.74
C ALA A 316 16.92 -25.12 -22.38
N THR A 317 15.93 -25.71 -21.71
CA THR A 317 16.16 -26.42 -20.44
C THR A 317 17.04 -27.65 -20.66
N THR A 318 16.83 -28.46 -21.70
CA THR A 318 17.68 -29.61 -21.99
C THR A 318 19.11 -29.18 -22.35
N THR A 319 19.28 -28.05 -23.05
CA THR A 319 20.63 -27.55 -23.37
C THR A 319 21.47 -27.22 -22.14
N LEU A 320 20.84 -26.74 -21.05
CA LEU A 320 21.51 -26.46 -19.78
C LEU A 320 22.11 -27.72 -19.12
N PHE A 321 21.56 -28.91 -19.40
CA PHE A 321 22.04 -30.17 -18.82
C PHE A 321 22.94 -30.97 -19.76
N VAL A 322 22.80 -30.79 -21.07
CA VAL A 322 23.51 -31.59 -22.08
C VAL A 322 24.79 -30.92 -22.57
N ARG A 323 24.83 -29.57 -22.61
CA ARG A 323 25.98 -28.82 -23.11
C ARG A 323 26.80 -28.22 -21.98
N ASN A 324 28.12 -28.27 -22.13
CA ASN A 324 29.04 -27.56 -21.25
C ASN A 324 29.00 -26.06 -21.56
N LEU A 325 29.05 -25.25 -20.51
CA LEU A 325 29.12 -23.80 -20.62
C LEU A 325 30.55 -23.38 -20.91
N GLU A 326 30.83 -23.00 -22.15
CA GLU A 326 32.14 -22.50 -22.56
C GLU A 326 32.22 -20.99 -22.32
N LEU A 327 33.38 -20.52 -21.85
CA LEU A 327 33.62 -19.08 -21.74
C LEU A 327 33.88 -18.50 -23.13
N PRO A 328 33.26 -17.35 -23.48
CA PRO A 328 33.58 -16.67 -24.72
C PRO A 328 35.06 -16.26 -24.73
N ASN A 329 35.71 -16.49 -25.86
CA ASN A 329 37.13 -16.19 -26.03
C ASN A 329 37.35 -14.71 -26.32
N GLU A 330 36.36 -14.09 -26.96
CA GLU A 330 36.42 -12.72 -27.45
C GLU A 330 35.28 -11.85 -26.89
N THR A 331 35.52 -10.55 -26.71
CA THR A 331 34.49 -9.62 -26.18
C THR A 331 33.34 -9.38 -27.13
N TRP A 332 33.57 -9.51 -28.44
CA TRP A 332 32.51 -9.31 -29.42
C TRP A 332 31.46 -10.44 -29.33
N GLU A 333 31.81 -11.63 -28.84
CA GLU A 333 30.86 -12.73 -28.60
C GLU A 333 29.90 -12.41 -27.44
N LEU A 334 30.42 -11.77 -26.39
CA LEU A 334 29.60 -11.24 -25.29
C LEU A 334 28.66 -10.12 -25.77
N LEU A 335 29.19 -9.19 -26.57
CA LEU A 335 28.42 -8.06 -27.09
C LEU A 335 27.34 -8.53 -28.07
N THR A 336 27.67 -9.45 -28.98
CA THR A 336 26.71 -10.03 -29.93
C THR A 336 25.65 -10.84 -29.21
N GLY A 337 26.00 -11.65 -28.22
CA GLY A 337 25.05 -12.40 -27.42
C GLY A 337 24.12 -11.50 -26.59
N TRP A 338 24.65 -10.41 -26.02
CA TRP A 338 23.83 -9.40 -25.34
C TRP A 338 22.88 -8.68 -26.30
N LEU A 339 23.36 -8.28 -27.48
CA LEU A 339 22.54 -7.63 -28.50
C LEU A 339 21.43 -8.57 -29.01
N LEU A 340 21.77 -9.84 -29.24
CA LEU A 340 20.83 -10.91 -29.58
C LEU A 340 19.78 -11.11 -28.50
N SER A 341 20.17 -11.07 -27.22
CA SER A 341 19.25 -11.12 -26.08
C SER A 341 18.28 -9.91 -26.08
N CYS A 342 18.76 -8.70 -26.40
CA CYS A 342 17.92 -7.51 -26.50
C CYS A 342 16.92 -7.61 -27.67
N VAL A 343 17.39 -8.09 -28.83
CA VAL A 343 16.53 -8.36 -30.00
C VAL A 343 15.48 -9.42 -29.67
N ALA A 344 15.86 -10.49 -28.96
CA ALA A 344 14.93 -11.53 -28.54
C ALA A 344 13.85 -10.99 -27.59
N MET A 345 14.19 -10.10 -26.64
CA MET A 345 13.20 -9.45 -25.79
C MET A 345 12.21 -8.60 -26.60
N SER A 346 12.73 -7.83 -27.57
CA SER A 346 11.93 -7.01 -28.48
C SER A 346 10.95 -7.86 -29.31
N LEU A 347 11.45 -8.95 -29.90
CA LEU A 347 10.65 -9.93 -30.62
C LEU A 347 9.60 -10.59 -29.72
N GLY A 348 9.92 -10.82 -28.45
CA GLY A 348 8.99 -11.37 -27.46
C GLY A 348 7.76 -10.47 -27.27
N TYR A 349 7.95 -9.16 -27.10
CA TYR A 349 6.82 -8.22 -27.00
C TYR A 349 6.04 -8.11 -28.32
N ALA A 350 6.72 -8.10 -29.47
CA ALA A 350 6.06 -8.05 -30.76
C ALA A 350 5.20 -9.30 -31.02
N ALA A 351 5.74 -10.49 -30.76
CA ALA A 351 5.01 -11.75 -30.91
C ALA A 351 3.83 -11.86 -29.94
N ALA A 352 4.02 -11.44 -28.69
CA ALA A 352 2.95 -11.37 -27.69
C ALA A 352 1.83 -10.41 -28.10
N ALA A 353 2.17 -9.27 -28.72
CA ALA A 353 1.20 -8.32 -29.25
C ALA A 353 0.38 -8.94 -30.41
N CYS A 354 1.01 -9.70 -31.30
CA CYS A 354 0.31 -10.41 -32.38
C CYS A 354 -0.72 -11.43 -31.85
N VAL A 355 -0.38 -12.17 -30.80
CA VAL A 355 -1.30 -13.13 -30.15
C VAL A 355 -2.45 -12.41 -29.46
N LEU A 356 -2.15 -11.33 -28.73
CA LEU A 356 -3.17 -10.51 -28.08
C LEU A 356 -4.15 -9.91 -29.10
N LYS A 357 -3.62 -9.41 -30.24
CA LYS A 357 -4.44 -8.86 -31.31
C LYS A 357 -5.30 -9.93 -31.98
N GLY A 358 -4.76 -11.12 -32.21
CA GLY A 358 -5.49 -12.27 -32.75
C GLY A 358 -6.64 -12.73 -31.84
N ALA A 359 -6.53 -12.51 -30.52
CA ALA A 359 -7.60 -12.78 -29.56
C ALA A 359 -8.61 -11.62 -29.38
N GLY A 360 -8.51 -10.55 -30.18
CA GLY A 360 -9.43 -9.40 -30.13
C GLY A 360 -9.12 -8.36 -29.05
N GLY A 361 -7.89 -8.37 -28.51
CA GLY A 361 -7.37 -7.36 -27.60
C GLY A 361 -6.83 -6.12 -28.32
N GLU A 362 -6.70 -5.02 -27.58
CA GLU A 362 -6.14 -3.75 -28.02
C GLU A 362 -4.72 -3.56 -27.49
N ILE A 363 -3.90 -2.86 -28.29
CA ILE A 363 -2.49 -2.65 -28.00
C ILE A 363 -2.25 -1.17 -27.80
N TYR A 364 -1.54 -0.84 -26.72
CA TYR A 364 -1.26 0.55 -26.35
C TYR A 364 0.23 0.85 -26.22
N HIS A 365 0.58 2.11 -26.43
CA HIS A 365 1.89 2.71 -26.17
C HIS A 365 3.11 1.83 -26.54
N PRO A 366 3.30 1.48 -27.82
CA PRO A 366 4.56 0.90 -28.26
C PRO A 366 5.70 1.89 -27.98
N LYS A 367 6.57 1.58 -27.03
CA LYS A 367 7.68 2.44 -26.61
C LYS A 367 8.99 1.68 -26.65
N PHE A 368 9.98 2.26 -27.31
CA PHE A 368 11.34 1.75 -27.29
C PHE A 368 12.07 2.29 -26.07
N HIS A 369 12.50 1.40 -25.18
CA HIS A 369 13.25 1.78 -23.98
C HIS A 369 14.73 1.64 -24.31
N TRP A 370 15.44 2.76 -24.49
CA TRP A 370 16.85 2.77 -24.89
C TRP A 370 17.82 3.01 -23.71
N LEU A 371 17.35 3.66 -22.64
CA LEU A 371 18.13 4.01 -21.43
C LEU A 371 18.20 2.90 -20.38
N THR A 372 17.94 1.65 -20.75
CA THR A 372 17.96 0.48 -19.85
C THR A 372 19.14 -0.43 -20.18
N LEU A 373 19.61 -1.21 -19.19
CA LEU A 373 20.68 -2.22 -19.34
C LEU A 373 20.46 -3.21 -20.50
N ALA A 374 19.20 -3.39 -20.91
CA ALA A 374 18.81 -4.08 -22.13
C ALA A 374 17.88 -3.16 -22.92
N PRO A 375 18.34 -2.52 -24.02
CA PRO A 375 17.47 -1.72 -24.86
C PRO A 375 16.46 -2.62 -25.56
N HIS A 376 15.17 -2.43 -25.29
CA HIS A 376 14.13 -3.28 -25.86
C HIS A 376 12.86 -2.53 -26.23
N PHE A 377 12.18 -3.04 -27.25
CA PHE A 377 10.83 -2.64 -27.58
C PHE A 377 9.87 -3.16 -26.51
N ARG A 378 8.96 -2.31 -26.02
CA ARG A 378 7.93 -2.70 -25.07
C ARG A 378 6.57 -2.30 -25.59
N VAL A 379 5.64 -3.21 -25.45
CA VAL A 379 4.24 -3.01 -25.77
C VAL A 379 3.42 -3.22 -24.50
N ASP A 380 2.39 -2.40 -24.30
CA ASP A 380 1.45 -2.61 -23.21
C ASP A 380 0.47 -3.73 -23.58
N LEU A 381 0.49 -4.78 -22.76
CA LEU A 381 -0.28 -6.03 -22.96
C LEU A 381 -1.37 -6.19 -21.88
N GLU A 382 -1.65 -5.15 -21.07
CA GLU A 382 -2.63 -5.23 -19.97
C GLU A 382 -4.05 -5.58 -20.44
N ASP A 383 -4.38 -5.28 -21.71
CA ASP A 383 -5.68 -5.63 -22.29
C ASP A 383 -5.92 -7.14 -22.44
N VAL A 384 -4.89 -7.97 -22.19
CA VAL A 384 -5.03 -9.43 -22.15
C VAL A 384 -6.07 -9.90 -21.12
N ILE A 385 -6.30 -9.10 -20.08
CA ILE A 385 -7.33 -9.36 -19.07
C ILE A 385 -8.74 -9.45 -19.70
N MET A 386 -8.97 -8.81 -20.86
CA MET A 386 -10.25 -8.84 -21.60
C MET A 386 -10.42 -10.06 -22.51
N THR A 387 -9.36 -10.81 -22.80
CA THR A 387 -9.40 -11.91 -23.79
C THR A 387 -9.43 -13.30 -23.16
N GLY A 388 -9.41 -13.35 -21.82
CA GLY A 388 -9.59 -14.56 -21.02
C GLY A 388 -8.29 -15.30 -20.68
N GLN A 389 -8.40 -16.27 -19.77
CA GLN A 389 -7.25 -16.94 -19.15
C GLN A 389 -6.35 -17.67 -20.15
N LYS A 390 -6.93 -18.33 -21.17
CA LYS A 390 -6.15 -19.06 -22.18
C LYS A 390 -5.23 -18.13 -22.95
N THR A 391 -5.73 -16.97 -23.35
CA THR A 391 -4.94 -15.95 -24.04
C THR A 391 -3.89 -15.35 -23.13
N GLU A 392 -4.19 -15.13 -21.84
CA GLU A 392 -3.21 -14.66 -20.85
C GLU A 392 -2.00 -15.60 -20.75
N ILE A 393 -2.26 -16.91 -20.71
CA ILE A 393 -1.22 -17.96 -20.73
C ILE A 393 -0.44 -17.91 -22.06
N ASP A 394 -1.13 -17.86 -23.19
CA ASP A 394 -0.51 -17.87 -24.52
C ASP A 394 0.39 -16.64 -24.72
N VAL A 395 -0.06 -15.44 -24.34
CA VAL A 395 0.70 -14.17 -24.41
C VAL A 395 1.94 -14.24 -23.51
N ALA A 396 1.81 -14.75 -22.29
CA ALA A 396 2.94 -14.86 -21.36
C ALA A 396 4.01 -15.85 -21.87
N LEU A 397 3.61 -17.01 -22.40
CA LEU A 397 4.52 -18.01 -22.97
C LEU A 397 5.22 -17.50 -24.23
N VAL A 398 4.46 -16.93 -25.17
CA VAL A 398 4.99 -16.42 -26.44
C VAL A 398 5.97 -15.27 -26.23
N ARG A 399 5.76 -14.45 -25.19
CA ARG A 399 6.69 -13.38 -24.81
C ARG A 399 8.07 -13.91 -24.40
N MET A 400 8.15 -15.14 -23.88
CA MET A 400 9.42 -15.76 -23.49
C MET A 400 10.08 -16.54 -24.63
N ALA A 401 9.30 -16.99 -25.61
CA ALA A 401 9.75 -17.93 -26.63
C ALA A 401 11.02 -17.50 -27.39
N PRO A 402 11.17 -16.25 -27.88
CA PRO A 402 12.37 -15.86 -28.63
C PRO A 402 13.67 -15.99 -27.83
N GLN A 403 13.64 -15.71 -26.52
CA GLN A 403 14.81 -15.86 -25.65
C GLN A 403 15.25 -17.33 -25.56
N PHE A 404 14.28 -18.23 -25.39
CA PHE A 404 14.54 -19.67 -25.29
C PHE A 404 14.94 -20.28 -26.63
N ILE A 405 14.30 -19.87 -27.73
CA ILE A 405 14.67 -20.31 -29.09
C ILE A 405 16.12 -19.93 -29.36
N LEU A 406 16.50 -18.69 -29.05
CA LEU A 406 17.84 -18.20 -29.35
C LEU A 406 18.90 -18.87 -28.49
N ALA A 407 18.61 -19.12 -27.21
CA ALA A 407 19.47 -19.92 -26.33
C ALA A 407 19.65 -21.36 -26.86
N ALA A 408 18.56 -22.00 -27.30
CA ALA A 408 18.61 -23.34 -27.88
C ALA A 408 19.40 -23.39 -29.20
N LEU A 409 19.22 -22.39 -30.08
CA LEU A 409 19.98 -22.29 -31.33
C LEU A 409 21.46 -22.02 -31.07
N ALA A 410 21.80 -21.14 -30.12
CA ALA A 410 23.19 -20.91 -29.72
C ALA A 410 23.84 -22.19 -29.20
N ALA A 411 23.12 -23.01 -28.43
CA ALA A 411 23.61 -24.30 -27.95
C ALA A 411 23.93 -25.31 -29.07
N LEU A 412 23.31 -25.18 -30.25
CA LEU A 412 23.52 -26.07 -31.38
C LEU A 412 24.61 -25.57 -32.33
N TYR A 413 24.62 -24.26 -32.62
CA TYR A 413 25.46 -23.68 -33.68
C TYR A 413 26.64 -22.86 -33.17
N ALA A 414 26.53 -22.23 -32.00
CA ALA A 414 27.51 -21.25 -31.53
C ALA A 414 27.58 -21.22 -29.98
N PRO A 415 28.26 -22.19 -29.36
CA PRO A 415 28.28 -22.35 -27.90
C PRO A 415 28.86 -21.13 -27.16
N ALA A 416 29.75 -20.36 -27.80
CA ALA A 416 30.31 -19.13 -27.23
C ALA A 416 29.26 -18.05 -26.90
N LEU A 417 28.13 -17.98 -27.64
CA LEU A 417 27.06 -17.01 -27.38
C LEU A 417 26.06 -17.47 -26.32
N LEU A 418 26.19 -18.70 -25.83
CA LEU A 418 25.21 -19.32 -24.94
C LEU A 418 25.16 -18.63 -23.57
N LEU A 419 26.32 -18.24 -23.01
CA LEU A 419 26.41 -17.58 -21.71
C LEU A 419 25.59 -16.25 -21.64
N PRO A 420 25.80 -15.26 -22.53
CA PRO A 420 25.02 -14.03 -22.51
C PRO A 420 23.52 -14.24 -22.81
N LEU A 421 23.18 -15.23 -23.64
CA LEU A 421 21.79 -15.57 -23.92
C LEU A 421 21.09 -16.22 -22.72
N LEU A 422 21.78 -17.10 -21.99
CA LEU A 422 21.28 -17.66 -20.73
C LEU A 422 21.06 -16.58 -19.67
N CYS A 423 21.94 -15.57 -19.59
CA CYS A 423 21.71 -14.41 -18.71
C CYS A 423 20.38 -13.72 -19.06
N GLY A 424 20.09 -13.55 -20.35
CA GLY A 424 18.79 -13.07 -20.83
C GLY A 424 17.62 -13.94 -20.40
N VAL A 425 17.76 -15.27 -20.51
CA VAL A 425 16.76 -16.24 -20.07
C VAL A 425 16.51 -16.13 -18.56
N PHE A 426 17.56 -16.04 -17.73
CA PHE A 426 17.41 -15.86 -16.28
C PHE A 426 16.72 -14.56 -15.91
N VAL A 427 16.95 -13.48 -16.66
CA VAL A 427 16.26 -12.19 -16.50
C VAL A 427 14.77 -12.33 -16.81
N VAL A 428 14.42 -13.06 -17.87
CA VAL A 428 13.02 -13.32 -18.26
C VAL A 428 12.30 -14.24 -17.27
N ILE A 429 13.00 -15.17 -16.62
CA ILE A 429 12.49 -16.08 -15.58
C ILE A 429 12.72 -15.50 -14.16
N SER A 430 13.11 -14.24 -13.99
CA SER A 430 13.37 -13.72 -12.64
C SER A 430 12.08 -13.61 -11.80
N PRO A 431 12.06 -14.06 -10.52
CA PRO A 431 10.91 -13.92 -9.64
C PRO A 431 10.81 -12.53 -8.96
N PHE A 432 11.77 -11.64 -9.15
CA PHE A 432 11.86 -10.41 -8.35
C PHE A 432 11.13 -9.22 -8.95
N TRP A 433 10.89 -9.21 -10.27
CA TRP A 433 10.21 -8.10 -10.97
C TRP A 433 9.01 -8.59 -11.77
N ARG A 434 8.30 -7.68 -12.46
CA ARG A 434 7.24 -8.04 -13.42
C ARG A 434 7.85 -8.77 -14.62
N SER A 435 8.11 -10.06 -14.46
CA SER A 435 8.63 -10.96 -15.49
C SER A 435 7.50 -11.71 -16.19
N PRO A 436 7.70 -12.09 -17.48
CA PRO A 436 6.71 -12.89 -18.21
C PRO A 436 6.35 -14.20 -17.51
N MET A 437 7.32 -14.84 -16.83
CA MET A 437 7.05 -16.06 -16.08
C MET A 437 6.13 -15.83 -14.88
N LEU A 438 6.29 -14.71 -14.17
CA LEU A 438 5.36 -14.34 -13.10
C LEU A 438 3.97 -13.98 -13.63
N ASP A 439 3.89 -13.40 -14.82
CA ASP A 439 2.60 -13.16 -15.51
C ASP A 439 1.94 -14.51 -15.85
N LEU A 440 2.71 -15.50 -16.34
CA LEU A 440 2.24 -16.87 -16.59
C LEU A 440 1.75 -17.56 -15.30
N LEU A 441 2.53 -17.50 -14.21
CA LEU A 441 2.13 -18.09 -12.93
C LEU A 441 0.87 -17.43 -12.37
N ARG A 442 0.70 -16.11 -12.57
CA ARG A 442 -0.53 -15.41 -12.20
C ARG A 442 -1.71 -15.93 -13.02
N ALA A 443 -1.57 -16.03 -14.34
CA ALA A 443 -2.61 -16.55 -15.22
C ALA A 443 -3.02 -17.99 -14.86
N LEU A 444 -2.08 -18.84 -14.44
CA LEU A 444 -2.34 -20.23 -14.09
C LEU A 444 -3.00 -20.39 -12.71
N TYR A 445 -2.41 -19.77 -11.68
CA TYR A 445 -2.72 -20.10 -10.28
C TYR A 445 -3.50 -19.02 -9.53
N ARG A 446 -3.60 -17.79 -10.04
CA ARG A 446 -4.21 -16.68 -9.32
C ARG A 446 -5.50 -16.21 -9.98
N ASP A 447 -6.57 -16.18 -9.20
CA ASP A 447 -7.84 -15.65 -9.68
C ASP A 447 -7.82 -14.11 -9.78
N PRO A 448 -8.44 -13.53 -10.83
CA PRO A 448 -8.42 -12.09 -11.09
C PRO A 448 -9.14 -11.34 -9.97
N ARG A 449 -8.41 -10.60 -9.13
CA ARG A 449 -8.95 -10.03 -7.87
C ARG A 449 -9.99 -8.94 -8.12
N LEU A 450 -11.06 -8.95 -7.31
CA LEU A 450 -12.06 -7.88 -7.31
C LEU A 450 -11.40 -6.55 -7.00
N SER A 451 -11.72 -5.53 -7.78
CA SER A 451 -11.16 -4.19 -7.62
C SER A 451 -11.53 -3.56 -6.28
N THR A 452 -12.66 -3.97 -5.69
CA THR A 452 -13.10 -3.54 -4.36
C THR A 452 -12.33 -4.18 -3.21
N SER A 453 -11.50 -5.21 -3.46
CA SER A 453 -10.78 -5.93 -2.39
C SER A 453 -9.36 -5.42 -2.14
N TYR A 454 -8.84 -4.48 -2.93
CA TYR A 454 -7.50 -3.91 -2.77
C TYR A 454 -7.50 -2.41 -3.02
N ASP A 455 -6.54 -1.67 -2.46
CA ASP A 455 -6.43 -0.21 -2.59
C ASP A 455 -7.68 0.53 -2.07
N PHE A 456 -7.87 0.49 -0.76
CA PHE A 456 -9.05 1.03 -0.10
C PHE A 456 -9.02 2.55 -0.11
N MET A 457 -9.93 3.17 -0.87
CA MET A 457 -10.05 4.63 -0.96
C MET A 457 -10.53 5.27 0.36
N PHE A 458 -11.23 4.51 1.21
CA PHE A 458 -11.75 4.97 2.52
C PHE A 458 -10.84 4.62 3.71
N ALA A 459 -9.64 4.07 3.49
CA ALA A 459 -8.72 3.76 4.59
C ALA A 459 -7.98 5.02 5.04
N GLN A 460 -8.44 5.62 6.14
CA GLN A 460 -7.98 6.90 6.68
C GLN A 460 -6.51 6.88 7.16
N ASN A 461 -5.94 5.70 7.44
CA ASN A 461 -4.55 5.55 7.87
C ASN A 461 -3.66 4.94 6.77
N ARG A 462 -2.76 5.76 6.20
CA ARG A 462 -1.71 5.34 5.23
C ARG A 462 -0.90 4.13 5.70
N LEU A 463 -0.64 4.02 7.00
CA LEU A 463 0.08 2.87 7.58
C LEU A 463 -0.75 1.58 7.54
N PHE A 464 -2.06 1.68 7.75
CA PHE A 464 -2.96 0.53 7.72
C PHE A 464 -3.17 0.01 6.30
N SER A 465 -3.27 0.90 5.31
CA SER A 465 -3.37 0.49 3.90
C SER A 465 -2.11 -0.23 3.41
N VAL A 466 -0.91 0.22 3.81
CA VAL A 466 0.37 -0.44 3.47
C VAL A 466 0.49 -1.83 4.10
N LEU A 467 0.02 -2.01 5.34
CA LEU A 467 0.06 -3.30 6.03
C LEU A 467 -1.00 -4.29 5.56
N LEU A 468 -2.21 -3.81 5.26
CA LEU A 468 -3.20 -4.65 4.61
C LEU A 468 -2.75 -5.06 3.20
N ARG A 469 -1.99 -4.22 2.48
CA ARG A 469 -1.41 -4.58 1.17
C ARG A 469 -0.52 -5.82 1.24
N SER A 470 0.23 -5.99 2.35
CA SER A 470 1.06 -7.19 2.57
C SER A 470 0.18 -8.40 2.91
N ARG A 471 -0.74 -8.29 3.88
CA ARG A 471 -1.70 -9.36 4.24
C ARG A 471 -2.56 -9.82 3.07
N ILE A 472 -2.97 -8.91 2.19
CA ILE A 472 -3.75 -9.22 0.98
C ILE A 472 -2.87 -9.91 -0.07
N LYS A 473 -1.57 -9.62 -0.17
CA LYS A 473 -0.63 -10.48 -0.94
C LYS A 473 -0.57 -11.90 -0.37
N PHE A 474 -0.71 -12.07 0.96
CA PHE A 474 -0.75 -13.38 1.65
C PHE A 474 -2.10 -14.12 1.62
N ALA A 475 -3.15 -13.56 1.02
CA ALA A 475 -4.48 -14.18 1.01
C ALA A 475 -4.55 -15.47 0.16
N ASP A 476 -3.64 -15.62 -0.81
CA ASP A 476 -3.64 -16.77 -1.73
C ASP A 476 -2.44 -17.68 -1.44
N ARG A 477 -2.64 -18.61 -0.49
CA ARG A 477 -1.58 -19.51 -0.02
C ARG A 477 -1.02 -20.37 -1.15
N THR A 478 -1.88 -20.82 -2.07
CA THR A 478 -1.48 -21.63 -3.22
C THR A 478 -0.56 -20.85 -4.14
N PHE A 479 -0.95 -19.64 -4.53
CA PHE A 479 -0.11 -18.78 -5.36
C PHE A 479 1.25 -18.49 -4.71
N LEU A 480 1.27 -18.24 -3.40
CA LEU A 480 2.53 -18.02 -2.68
C LEU A 480 3.42 -19.25 -2.61
N LEU A 481 2.85 -20.43 -2.36
CA LEU A 481 3.60 -21.69 -2.37
C LEU A 481 4.20 -21.95 -3.75
N VAL A 482 3.44 -21.69 -4.82
CA VAL A 482 3.93 -21.81 -6.20
C VAL A 482 5.02 -20.79 -6.50
N CYS A 483 4.86 -19.53 -6.09
CA CYS A 483 5.93 -18.54 -6.26
C CYS A 483 7.19 -18.91 -5.47
N SER A 484 7.03 -19.43 -4.25
CA SER A 484 8.15 -19.88 -3.42
C SER A 484 8.85 -21.08 -4.03
N SER A 485 8.12 -22.11 -4.47
CA SER A 485 8.72 -23.28 -5.12
C SER A 485 9.42 -22.89 -6.43
N TYR A 486 8.81 -22.01 -7.20
CA TYR A 486 9.41 -21.44 -8.40
C TYR A 486 10.70 -20.66 -8.09
N THR A 487 10.74 -19.85 -7.03
CA THR A 487 11.97 -19.13 -6.65
C THR A 487 13.10 -20.11 -6.28
N LEU A 488 12.77 -21.23 -5.63
CA LEU A 488 13.75 -22.29 -5.32
C LEU A 488 14.25 -22.96 -6.60
N VAL A 489 13.36 -23.27 -7.55
CA VAL A 489 13.75 -23.84 -8.85
C VAL A 489 14.64 -22.86 -9.63
N TRP A 490 14.30 -21.58 -9.65
CA TRP A 490 15.11 -20.56 -10.31
C TRP A 490 16.50 -20.42 -9.67
N LEU A 491 16.57 -20.40 -8.33
CA LEU A 491 17.84 -20.39 -7.60
C LEU A 491 18.66 -21.65 -7.87
N PHE A 492 18.01 -22.82 -7.91
CA PHE A 492 18.67 -24.09 -8.24
C PHE A 492 19.22 -24.09 -9.66
N LEU A 493 18.46 -23.61 -10.65
CA LEU A 493 18.92 -23.49 -12.03
C LEU A 493 20.10 -22.52 -12.16
N LEU A 494 20.03 -21.37 -11.48
CA LEU A 494 21.09 -20.38 -11.46
C LEU A 494 22.36 -20.93 -10.79
N PHE A 495 22.22 -21.61 -9.66
CA PHE A 495 23.31 -22.27 -8.96
C PHE A 495 23.92 -23.39 -9.80
N SER A 496 23.08 -24.26 -10.39
CA SER A 496 23.51 -25.34 -11.27
C SER A 496 24.30 -24.82 -12.48
N ALA A 497 23.78 -23.80 -13.17
CA ALA A 497 24.48 -23.16 -14.28
C ALA A 497 25.82 -22.54 -13.83
N GLY A 498 25.85 -21.85 -12.68
CA GLY A 498 27.07 -21.29 -12.12
C GLY A 498 28.12 -22.35 -11.75
N THR A 499 27.70 -23.46 -11.13
CA THR A 499 28.60 -24.57 -10.79
C THR A 499 29.12 -25.30 -12.03
N SER A 500 28.28 -25.51 -13.04
CA SER A 500 28.69 -26.10 -14.33
C SER A 500 29.74 -25.22 -15.03
N LEU A 501 29.51 -23.90 -15.06
CA LEU A 501 30.47 -22.93 -15.60
C LEU A 501 31.81 -22.99 -14.86
N LEU A 502 31.79 -23.02 -13.52
CA LEU A 502 33.02 -23.06 -12.72
C LEU A 502 33.75 -24.40 -12.87
N ASN A 503 33.04 -25.52 -12.88
CA ASN A 503 33.66 -26.85 -12.94
C ASN A 503 34.38 -27.08 -14.27
N VAL A 504 33.76 -26.71 -15.39
CA VAL A 504 34.35 -26.89 -16.73
C VAL A 504 35.52 -25.93 -16.96
N ASN A 505 35.39 -24.67 -16.54
CA ASN A 505 36.35 -23.63 -16.89
C ASN A 505 37.37 -23.32 -15.76
N ALA A 506 37.30 -23.97 -14.59
CA ALA A 506 38.23 -23.79 -13.49
C ALA A 506 39.72 -23.82 -13.88
N PRO A 507 40.21 -24.83 -14.64
CA PRO A 507 41.63 -24.88 -14.98
C PRO A 507 42.03 -23.74 -15.93
N GLU A 508 41.17 -23.38 -16.87
CA GLU A 508 41.41 -22.31 -17.84
C GLU A 508 41.36 -20.92 -17.18
N LEU A 509 40.40 -20.70 -16.28
CA LEU A 509 40.30 -19.49 -15.47
C LEU A 509 41.53 -19.32 -14.57
N PHE A 510 42.00 -20.40 -13.95
CA PHE A 510 43.20 -20.38 -13.11
C PHE A 510 44.46 -20.08 -13.94
N GLN A 511 44.57 -20.65 -15.14
CA GLN A 511 45.67 -20.36 -16.06
C GLN A 511 45.63 -18.91 -16.57
N ARG A 512 44.46 -18.41 -17.00
CA ARG A 512 44.29 -17.02 -17.44
C ARG A 512 44.57 -16.03 -16.29
N PHE A 513 44.18 -16.37 -15.06
CA PHE A 513 44.50 -15.57 -13.86
C PHE A 513 46.01 -15.54 -13.58
N LYS A 514 46.68 -16.70 -13.69
CA LYS A 514 48.13 -16.81 -13.46
C LYS A 514 48.97 -16.16 -14.56
N ALA A 515 48.53 -16.26 -15.82
CA ALA A 515 49.20 -15.67 -16.97
C ALA A 515 49.06 -14.14 -17.05
N ALA A 516 47.95 -13.59 -16.57
CA ALA A 516 47.68 -12.15 -16.63
C ALA A 516 48.40 -11.34 -15.54
N GLY A 517 48.97 -11.97 -14.52
CA GLY A 517 49.71 -11.27 -13.45
C GLY A 517 48.89 -10.21 -12.69
N GLY A 518 47.56 -10.24 -12.78
CA GLY A 518 46.68 -9.18 -12.26
C GLY A 518 45.20 -9.36 -12.64
N LEU A 519 44.36 -8.54 -12.01
CA LEU A 519 42.90 -8.66 -11.94
C LEU A 519 42.18 -7.98 -13.13
N HIS A 520 42.62 -8.18 -14.37
CA HIS A 520 42.02 -7.47 -15.50
C HIS A 520 41.76 -8.38 -16.68
N PHE A 521 40.58 -9.01 -16.67
CA PHE A 521 39.62 -9.16 -17.79
C PHE A 521 38.62 -10.27 -17.48
N THR A 522 39.10 -11.49 -17.19
CA THR A 522 38.27 -12.67 -16.87
C THR A 522 37.68 -12.62 -15.47
N ALA A 523 38.47 -12.14 -14.50
CA ALA A 523 37.98 -11.87 -13.16
C ALA A 523 37.01 -10.68 -13.15
N LEU A 524 37.20 -9.68 -14.04
CA LEU A 524 36.26 -8.57 -14.20
C LEU A 524 34.96 -9.03 -14.88
N THR A 525 35.00 -9.92 -15.87
CA THR A 525 33.79 -10.49 -16.50
C THR A 525 33.04 -11.44 -15.56
N LEU A 526 33.74 -12.29 -14.80
CA LEU A 526 33.13 -13.09 -13.75
C LEU A 526 32.55 -12.22 -12.64
N LEU A 527 33.25 -11.16 -12.22
CA LEU A 527 32.83 -10.25 -11.17
C LEU A 527 31.77 -9.26 -11.65
N THR A 528 31.65 -8.95 -12.94
CA THR A 528 30.52 -8.22 -13.52
C THR A 528 29.34 -9.15 -13.80
N LEU A 529 29.54 -10.44 -14.08
CA LEU A 529 28.45 -11.42 -14.20
C LEU A 529 27.86 -11.75 -12.82
N PHE A 530 28.72 -12.07 -11.84
CA PHE A 530 28.33 -12.23 -10.44
C PHE A 530 27.87 -10.92 -9.83
N GLY A 531 28.52 -9.80 -10.18
CA GLY A 531 28.15 -8.45 -9.75
C GLY A 531 26.80 -8.04 -10.33
N ALA A 532 26.52 -8.30 -11.60
CA ALA A 532 25.23 -8.05 -12.23
C ALA A 532 24.13 -8.95 -11.65
N MET A 533 24.43 -10.23 -11.39
CA MET A 533 23.52 -11.14 -10.68
C MET A 533 23.28 -10.67 -9.24
N ALA A 534 24.31 -10.21 -8.53
CA ALA A 534 24.23 -9.70 -7.17
C ALA A 534 23.57 -8.32 -7.10
N THR A 535 23.76 -7.42 -8.05
CA THR A 535 23.07 -6.12 -8.14
C THR A 535 21.63 -6.31 -8.58
N CYS A 536 21.31 -7.32 -9.41
CA CYS A 536 19.94 -7.74 -9.66
C CYS A 536 19.27 -8.30 -8.39
N ALA A 537 20.05 -8.96 -7.51
CA ALA A 537 19.59 -9.41 -6.20
C ALA A 537 19.55 -8.29 -5.14
N LEU A 538 20.40 -7.27 -5.22
CA LEU A 538 20.50 -6.14 -4.27
C LEU A 538 19.64 -4.92 -4.65
N GLY A 539 19.28 -4.76 -5.92
CA GLY A 539 18.23 -3.81 -6.36
C GLY A 539 16.87 -4.08 -5.73
N VAL A 540 16.74 -5.19 -5.00
CA VAL A 540 15.64 -5.56 -4.10
C VAL A 540 15.59 -4.69 -2.82
N VAL A 541 16.66 -3.95 -2.46
CA VAL A 541 16.67 -3.08 -1.27
C VAL A 541 16.27 -1.63 -1.58
N SER A 542 16.39 -1.19 -2.84
CA SER A 542 16.20 0.23 -3.22
C SER A 542 14.91 0.52 -4.01
N TRP A 543 13.94 -0.40 -4.04
CA TRP A 543 12.65 -0.19 -4.74
C TRP A 543 11.43 -0.51 -3.88
#